data_AF-A0A1M4ZKV5-F1
#
_entry.id   AF-A0A1M4ZKV5-F1
#
_cell.length_a   1.000
_cell.length_b   1.000
_cell.length_c   1.000
_cell.angle_alpha   90.00
_cell.angle_beta   90.00
_cell.angle_gamma   90.00
#
_symmetry.space_group_name_H-M   'P 1'
#
loop_
_entity.id
_entity.type
_entity.pdbx_description
1 polymer ?
#
loop_
_entity_poly.entity_id
_entity_poly.type
_entity_poly.pdbx_seq_one_letter_code
_entity_poly.pdbx_strand_id
1 'polypeptide(L)'
;MKKNLLYIFCLALSSMVYAQVGIRSLNPIGAFHIDGLGNTPASPITSELTDDIIIQNDGAGGVGVGIGKIPSTNAQLDLQSSTKGFTLNKVALSSPTDITTVPTPRSGMLVYNTNTNTSASISEGVFFHNNSQWLRVDTNTSLPELTLSTLLNNTPTTTISSTSTHVGTALLKFKSADGAIKVPSTSAYAFCIRLYGSVPAFTIPVGRDNPVYHYYIYLVKKSDLTILDSAELDLSVFSTKEMAYMVTLGASLQANDEVYIYLGNAKDHPVWTLYGGSTTSANLTSLIYWKI
;
A
#
# COMPACT_ATOMS: atom_id res chain seq x y z
N MET A 1 -67.12 37.40 29.56
CA MET A 1 -65.74 36.96 29.90
C MET A 1 -65.49 35.47 29.71
N LYS A 2 -66.39 34.54 30.09
CA LYS A 2 -66.16 33.08 29.96
C LYS A 2 -65.99 32.54 28.51
N LYS A 3 -66.65 33.13 27.52
CA LYS A 3 -66.51 32.73 26.09
C LYS A 3 -65.15 33.13 25.49
N ASN A 4 -64.57 34.25 25.93
CA ASN A 4 -63.28 34.74 25.42
C ASN A 4 -62.11 33.90 25.96
N LEU A 5 -62.26 33.29 27.15
CA LEU A 5 -61.27 32.39 27.72
C LEU A 5 -61.17 31.06 26.93
N LEU A 6 -62.29 30.58 26.37
CA LEU A 6 -62.34 29.37 25.55
C LEU A 6 -61.56 29.55 24.23
N TYR A 7 -61.69 30.71 23.58
CA TYR A 7 -60.93 31.00 22.36
C TYR A 7 -59.42 31.12 22.61
N ILE A 8 -59.02 31.71 23.75
CA ILE A 8 -57.61 31.77 24.16
C ILE A 8 -57.08 30.37 24.48
N PHE A 9 -57.89 29.51 25.11
CA PHE A 9 -57.53 28.12 25.38
C PHE A 9 -57.37 27.30 24.09
N CYS A 10 -58.26 27.47 23.10
CA CYS A 10 -58.16 26.82 21.79
C CYS A 10 -56.97 27.34 20.94
N LEU A 11 -56.61 28.62 21.05
CA LEU A 11 -55.40 29.18 20.43
C LEU A 11 -54.11 28.75 21.13
N ALA A 12 -54.14 28.49 22.45
CA ALA A 12 -53.01 27.92 23.18
C ALA A 12 -52.81 26.40 22.93
N LEU A 13 -53.82 25.74 22.36
CA LEU A 13 -53.81 24.32 21.98
C LEU A 13 -53.23 24.06 20.58
N SER A 14 -52.71 25.07 19.89
CA SER A 14 -51.87 24.85 18.70
C SER A 14 -50.49 24.33 19.12
N SER A 15 -50.45 23.14 19.72
CA SER A 15 -49.21 22.40 19.86
C SER A 15 -48.68 22.06 18.47
N MET A 16 -47.36 22.05 18.34
CA MET A 16 -46.66 21.70 17.11
C MET A 16 -47.09 20.29 16.68
N VAL A 17 -47.98 20.18 15.69
CA VAL A 17 -48.33 18.90 15.08
C VAL A 17 -47.22 18.60 14.08
N TYR A 18 -46.28 17.74 14.47
CA TYR A 18 -45.30 17.21 13.53
C TYR A 18 -46.01 16.24 12.59
N ALA A 19 -46.06 16.57 11.29
CA ALA A 19 -46.62 15.71 10.25
C ALA A 19 -45.63 14.57 9.92
N GLN A 20 -45.49 13.62 10.84
CA GLN A 20 -44.71 12.41 10.65
C GLN A 20 -45.55 11.32 9.99
N VAL A 21 -44.96 10.58 9.04
CA VAL A 21 -45.64 9.52 8.30
C VAL A 21 -45.07 8.17 8.72
N GLY A 22 -45.90 7.31 9.28
CA GLY A 22 -45.58 5.92 9.58
C GLY A 22 -46.27 4.96 8.61
N ILE A 23 -45.54 3.99 8.09
CA ILE A 23 -46.10 2.79 7.47
C ILE A 23 -45.86 1.64 8.45
N ARG A 24 -46.96 1.07 8.96
CA ARG A 24 -46.97 -0.01 9.96
C ARG A 24 -46.30 0.31 11.31
N SER A 25 -45.88 1.56 11.54
CA SER A 25 -45.41 2.03 12.84
C SER A 25 -46.48 2.88 13.55
N LEU A 26 -46.85 2.51 14.78
CA LEU A 26 -47.71 3.33 15.65
C LEU A 26 -46.96 4.52 16.27
N ASN A 27 -45.62 4.42 16.33
CA ASN A 27 -44.74 5.43 16.89
C ASN A 27 -43.65 5.81 15.87
N PRO A 28 -43.97 6.60 14.83
CA PRO A 28 -42.97 7.06 13.87
C PRO A 28 -41.88 7.85 14.59
N ILE A 29 -40.61 7.46 14.40
CA ILE A 29 -39.45 8.09 15.05
C ILE A 29 -38.68 9.06 14.16
N GLY A 30 -39.11 9.21 12.90
CA GLY A 30 -38.56 10.16 11.93
C GLY A 30 -39.67 10.83 11.13
N ALA A 31 -39.29 11.68 10.17
CA ALA A 31 -40.24 12.31 9.25
C ALA A 31 -41.01 11.27 8.42
N PHE A 32 -40.34 10.19 8.02
CA PHE A 32 -40.94 9.02 7.40
C PHE A 32 -40.34 7.74 8.00
N HIS A 33 -41.21 6.82 8.41
CA HIS A 33 -40.82 5.58 9.09
C HIS A 33 -41.57 4.38 8.50
N ILE A 34 -40.83 3.41 7.95
CA ILE A 34 -41.38 2.12 7.53
C ILE A 34 -40.92 1.08 8.54
N ASP A 35 -41.87 0.44 9.20
CA ASP A 35 -41.65 -0.58 10.23
C ASP A 35 -42.12 -1.94 9.69
N GLY A 36 -41.17 -2.84 9.42
CA GLY A 36 -41.44 -4.10 8.72
C GLY A 36 -42.34 -5.04 9.52
N LEU A 37 -42.08 -5.15 10.82
CA LEU A 37 -42.75 -6.05 11.74
C LEU A 37 -43.84 -5.38 12.58
N GLY A 38 -43.93 -4.05 12.59
CA GLY A 38 -44.85 -3.27 13.39
C GLY A 38 -44.50 -3.27 14.88
N ASN A 39 -43.21 -3.39 15.21
CA ASN A 39 -42.72 -3.67 16.56
C ASN A 39 -41.94 -2.49 17.18
N THR A 40 -41.94 -1.29 16.59
CA THR A 40 -41.26 -0.14 17.18
C THR A 40 -42.06 0.50 18.33
N PRO A 41 -41.56 0.47 19.59
CA PRO A 41 -42.20 1.20 20.69
C PRO A 41 -41.87 2.71 20.64
N ALA A 42 -42.49 3.50 21.51
CA ALA A 42 -42.24 4.96 21.58
C ALA A 42 -40.79 5.34 21.97
N SER A 43 -40.01 4.39 22.49
CA SER A 43 -38.59 4.57 22.83
C SER A 43 -37.83 3.31 22.42
N PRO A 44 -37.52 3.17 21.12
CA PRO A 44 -36.98 1.94 20.58
C PRO A 44 -35.52 1.71 20.93
N ILE A 45 -35.14 0.43 21.03
CA ILE A 45 -33.74 -0.01 21.10
C ILE A 45 -33.26 -0.51 19.74
N THR A 46 -31.93 -0.59 19.56
CA THR A 46 -31.29 -0.93 18.29
C THR A 46 -31.79 -2.24 17.67
N SER A 47 -32.12 -3.26 18.46
CA SER A 47 -32.62 -4.55 17.95
C SER A 47 -34.03 -4.48 17.39
N GLU A 48 -34.84 -3.53 17.83
CA GLU A 48 -36.22 -3.34 17.36
C GLU A 48 -36.27 -2.60 16.04
N LEU A 49 -35.18 -1.93 15.66
CA LEU A 49 -35.10 -1.14 14.42
C LEU A 49 -34.52 -1.93 13.25
N THR A 50 -34.09 -3.18 13.45
CA THR A 50 -33.28 -3.92 12.46
C THR A 50 -33.99 -4.17 11.14
N ASP A 51 -35.32 -4.12 11.13
CA ASP A 51 -36.19 -4.26 9.97
C ASP A 51 -36.82 -2.95 9.50
N ASP A 52 -36.40 -1.81 10.07
CA ASP A 52 -36.98 -0.51 9.82
C ASP A 52 -36.20 0.30 8.77
N ILE A 53 -36.92 1.18 8.08
CA ILE A 53 -36.35 2.26 7.28
C ILE A 53 -36.81 3.59 7.87
N ILE A 54 -35.87 4.41 8.30
CA ILE A 54 -36.14 5.68 8.98
C ILE A 54 -35.50 6.82 8.19
N ILE A 55 -36.31 7.82 7.85
CA ILE A 55 -35.87 9.05 7.19
C ILE A 55 -36.13 10.22 8.12
N GLN A 56 -35.10 11.02 8.39
CA GLN A 56 -35.19 12.19 9.27
C GLN A 56 -34.20 13.29 8.89
N ASN A 57 -34.36 14.46 9.49
CA ASN A 57 -33.37 15.53 9.42
C ASN A 57 -32.06 15.06 10.08
N ASP A 58 -30.92 15.30 9.43
CA ASP A 58 -29.60 14.89 9.93
C ASP A 58 -29.03 15.82 11.03
N GLY A 59 -29.72 16.91 11.35
CA GLY A 59 -29.28 17.94 12.31
C GLY A 59 -28.38 19.01 11.68
N ALA A 60 -28.05 18.91 10.40
CA ALA A 60 -27.17 19.81 9.66
C ALA A 60 -27.84 20.46 8.43
N GLY A 61 -29.16 20.34 8.31
CA GLY A 61 -29.94 20.87 7.20
C GLY A 61 -30.07 19.93 5.99
N GLY A 62 -29.67 18.66 6.15
CA GLY A 62 -29.87 17.61 5.17
C GLY A 62 -30.86 16.53 5.63
N VAL A 63 -30.78 15.38 4.97
CA VAL A 63 -31.63 14.21 5.21
C VAL A 63 -30.72 13.01 5.47
N GLY A 64 -31.01 12.27 6.54
CA GLY A 64 -30.43 10.97 6.83
C GLY A 64 -31.43 9.85 6.55
N VAL A 65 -30.95 8.78 5.92
CA VAL A 65 -31.69 7.54 5.71
C VAL A 65 -31.00 6.42 6.48
N GLY A 66 -31.69 5.84 7.45
CA GLY A 66 -31.24 4.67 8.18
C GLY A 66 -31.99 3.42 7.74
N ILE A 67 -31.27 2.33 7.48
CA ILE A 67 -31.84 0.99 7.31
C ILE A 67 -31.35 0.14 8.47
N GLY A 68 -32.25 -0.33 9.32
CA GLY A 68 -31.91 -1.11 10.50
C GLY A 68 -31.57 -0.28 11.75
N LYS A 69 -31.70 1.07 11.68
CA LYS A 69 -31.34 2.01 12.75
C LYS A 69 -31.83 3.44 12.47
N ILE A 70 -31.82 4.28 13.51
CA ILE A 70 -31.87 5.74 13.36
C ILE A 70 -30.57 6.21 12.70
N PRO A 71 -30.61 6.99 11.60
CA PRO A 71 -29.40 7.47 10.92
C PRO A 71 -28.62 8.43 11.81
N SER A 72 -27.29 8.31 11.76
CA SER A 72 -26.37 9.15 12.51
C SER A 72 -26.32 10.58 11.96
N THR A 73 -26.05 11.60 12.78
CA THR A 73 -26.11 13.03 12.39
C THR A 73 -25.16 13.45 11.27
N ASN A 74 -24.13 12.67 10.97
CA ASN A 74 -23.15 12.94 9.90
C ASN A 74 -23.24 11.92 8.75
N ALA A 75 -24.35 11.19 8.63
CA ALA A 75 -24.54 10.16 7.60
C ALA A 75 -25.83 10.42 6.80
N GLN A 76 -25.69 10.59 5.48
CA GLN A 76 -26.86 10.65 4.58
C GLN A 76 -27.48 9.26 4.36
N LEU A 77 -26.69 8.20 4.44
CA LEU A 77 -27.12 6.80 4.39
C LEU A 77 -26.37 6.00 5.47
N ASP A 78 -27.13 5.29 6.31
CA ASP A 78 -26.61 4.50 7.42
C ASP A 78 -27.22 3.09 7.34
N LEU A 79 -26.39 2.07 7.12
CA LEU A 79 -26.83 0.69 6.90
C LEU A 79 -26.38 -0.17 8.09
N GLN A 80 -27.33 -0.71 8.85
CA GLN A 80 -27.02 -1.53 10.02
C GLN A 80 -27.28 -3.01 9.77
N SER A 81 -26.22 -3.80 9.78
CA SER A 81 -26.29 -5.24 9.91
C SER A 81 -24.94 -5.79 10.35
N SER A 82 -24.93 -6.79 11.24
CA SER A 82 -23.72 -7.53 11.58
C SER A 82 -23.42 -8.68 10.60
N THR A 83 -24.32 -8.96 9.66
CA THR A 83 -24.27 -10.13 8.78
C THR A 83 -24.51 -9.85 7.30
N LYS A 84 -24.82 -8.60 6.92
CA LYS A 84 -25.06 -8.18 5.53
C LYS A 84 -24.02 -7.16 5.08
N GLY A 85 -23.58 -7.27 3.84
CA GLY A 85 -22.73 -6.28 3.18
C GLY A 85 -23.52 -5.33 2.27
N PHE A 86 -22.84 -4.27 1.80
CA PHE A 86 -23.36 -3.37 0.77
C PHE A 86 -22.84 -3.80 -0.61
N THR A 87 -23.76 -4.08 -1.54
CA THR A 87 -23.40 -4.40 -2.93
C THR A 87 -23.49 -3.14 -3.77
N LEU A 88 -22.37 -2.74 -4.40
CA LEU A 88 -22.33 -1.64 -5.36
C LEU A 88 -23.06 -2.00 -6.66
N ASN A 89 -23.44 -0.98 -7.42
CA ASN A 89 -23.95 -1.16 -8.77
C ASN A 89 -22.92 -1.91 -9.62
N LYS A 90 -23.33 -3.02 -10.22
CA LYS A 90 -22.49 -3.86 -11.07
C LYS A 90 -22.56 -3.36 -12.51
N VAL A 91 -21.41 -3.07 -13.10
CA VAL A 91 -21.30 -2.53 -14.46
C VAL A 91 -20.14 -3.20 -15.20
N ALA A 92 -20.19 -3.29 -16.53
CA ALA A 92 -19.10 -3.86 -17.33
C ALA A 92 -18.31 -2.74 -18.00
N LEU A 93 -17.34 -2.14 -17.31
CA LEU A 93 -16.53 -1.05 -17.87
C LEU A 93 -15.69 -1.58 -19.04
N SER A 94 -15.69 -0.84 -20.14
CA SER A 94 -14.97 -1.18 -21.38
C SER A 94 -13.52 -0.64 -21.41
N SER A 95 -13.25 0.44 -20.67
CA SER A 95 -11.94 1.10 -20.58
C SER A 95 -11.90 2.00 -19.34
N PRO A 96 -10.72 2.49 -18.90
CA PRO A 96 -10.65 3.46 -17.81
C PRO A 96 -11.41 4.75 -18.12
N THR A 97 -11.53 5.16 -19.39
CA THR A 97 -12.24 6.38 -19.80
C THR A 97 -13.69 6.12 -20.22
N ASP A 98 -14.27 4.98 -19.83
CA ASP A 98 -15.64 4.61 -20.20
C ASP A 98 -16.67 5.52 -19.51
N ILE A 99 -17.24 6.44 -20.28
CA ILE A 99 -18.34 7.32 -19.87
C ILE A 99 -19.69 6.90 -20.45
N THR A 100 -19.75 5.73 -21.09
CA THR A 100 -20.94 5.22 -21.79
C THR A 100 -21.71 4.23 -20.94
N THR A 101 -21.00 3.30 -20.28
CA THR A 101 -21.60 2.32 -19.37
C THR A 101 -22.20 3.00 -18.14
N VAL A 102 -21.54 4.06 -17.66
CA VAL A 102 -22.05 4.96 -16.63
C VAL A 102 -22.04 6.39 -17.22
N PRO A 103 -23.18 6.86 -17.78
CA PRO A 103 -23.27 8.19 -18.37
C PRO A 103 -23.00 9.30 -17.36
N THR A 104 -22.26 10.33 -17.78
CA THR A 104 -21.95 11.54 -16.97
C THR A 104 -21.36 11.22 -15.58
N PRO A 105 -20.31 10.39 -15.49
CA PRO A 105 -19.78 9.97 -14.21
C PRO A 105 -19.16 11.14 -13.44
N ARG A 106 -19.36 11.18 -12.12
CA ARG A 106 -18.85 12.22 -11.22
C ARG A 106 -17.78 11.66 -10.30
N SER A 107 -16.84 12.49 -9.88
CA SER A 107 -15.81 12.10 -8.92
C SER A 107 -16.42 11.51 -7.66
N GLY A 108 -15.84 10.40 -7.20
CA GLY A 108 -16.27 9.69 -5.99
C GLY A 108 -17.38 8.66 -6.22
N MET A 109 -17.96 8.57 -7.42
CA MET A 109 -18.89 7.47 -7.74
C MET A 109 -18.16 6.13 -7.66
N LEU A 110 -18.78 5.14 -7.01
CA LEU A 110 -18.26 3.79 -6.83
C LEU A 110 -19.10 2.78 -7.62
N VAL A 111 -18.43 1.83 -8.27
CA VAL A 111 -19.07 0.71 -8.98
C VAL A 111 -18.27 -0.58 -8.77
N TYR A 112 -18.94 -1.72 -8.94
CA TYR A 112 -18.25 -3.01 -9.09
C TYR A 112 -18.17 -3.34 -10.58
N ASN A 113 -16.97 -3.30 -11.15
CA ASN A 113 -16.70 -3.67 -12.53
C ASN A 113 -16.74 -5.20 -12.67
N THR A 114 -17.57 -5.71 -13.59
CA THR A 114 -17.72 -7.14 -13.88
C THR A 114 -16.93 -7.62 -15.09
N ASN A 115 -16.17 -6.74 -15.75
CA ASN A 115 -15.36 -7.13 -16.89
C ASN A 115 -14.21 -8.04 -16.43
N THR A 116 -14.10 -9.23 -17.03
CA THR A 116 -13.07 -10.23 -16.70
C THR A 116 -11.80 -10.10 -17.54
N ASN A 117 -11.70 -9.09 -18.41
CA ASN A 117 -10.49 -8.82 -19.17
C ASN A 117 -9.33 -8.57 -18.21
N THR A 118 -8.28 -9.39 -18.32
CA THR A 118 -7.13 -9.41 -17.40
C THR A 118 -6.16 -8.25 -17.61
N SER A 119 -6.47 -7.31 -18.50
CA SER A 119 -5.76 -6.04 -18.56
C SER A 119 -5.91 -5.34 -17.20
N ALA A 120 -4.79 -5.13 -16.50
CA ALA A 120 -4.77 -4.59 -15.13
C ALA A 120 -5.57 -3.28 -14.97
N SER A 121 -5.78 -2.53 -16.06
CA SER A 121 -6.52 -1.28 -16.10
C SER A 121 -8.05 -1.41 -15.98
N ILE A 122 -8.65 -2.58 -16.28
CA ILE A 122 -10.12 -2.79 -16.24
C ILE A 122 -10.53 -4.21 -15.83
N SER A 123 -9.68 -4.89 -15.06
CA SER A 123 -10.04 -6.20 -14.47
C SER A 123 -11.19 -6.08 -13.49
N GLU A 124 -11.84 -7.20 -13.17
CA GLU A 124 -12.93 -7.28 -12.20
C GLU A 124 -12.54 -6.66 -10.84
N GLY A 125 -13.44 -5.90 -10.23
CA GLY A 125 -13.23 -5.33 -8.91
C GLY A 125 -13.98 -4.02 -8.65
N VAL A 126 -13.67 -3.37 -7.53
CA VAL A 126 -14.28 -2.08 -7.16
C VAL A 126 -13.52 -0.94 -7.85
N PHE A 127 -14.26 0.01 -8.43
CA PHE A 127 -13.69 1.19 -9.09
C PHE A 127 -14.35 2.46 -8.56
N PHE A 128 -13.58 3.55 -8.51
CA PHE A 128 -14.12 4.90 -8.32
C PHE A 128 -13.78 5.79 -9.52
N HIS A 129 -14.66 6.74 -9.85
CA HIS A 129 -14.38 7.73 -10.88
C HIS A 129 -13.68 8.95 -10.28
N ASN A 130 -12.68 9.53 -10.98
CA ASN A 130 -11.93 10.70 -10.52
C ASN A 130 -12.15 11.98 -11.36
N ASN A 131 -13.29 12.08 -12.05
CA ASN A 131 -13.62 13.07 -13.11
C ASN A 131 -12.91 12.87 -14.46
N SER A 132 -11.89 12.03 -14.56
CA SER A 132 -11.22 11.75 -15.84
C SER A 132 -11.30 10.28 -16.25
N GLN A 133 -11.24 9.36 -15.29
CA GLN A 133 -11.20 7.93 -15.53
C GLN A 133 -11.70 7.16 -14.31
N TRP A 134 -12.09 5.91 -14.55
CA TRP A 134 -12.31 4.86 -13.56
C TRP A 134 -10.97 4.33 -13.08
N LEU A 135 -10.74 4.46 -11.79
CA LEU A 135 -9.57 3.92 -11.10
C LEU A 135 -10.01 2.75 -10.24
N ARG A 136 -9.31 1.64 -10.34
CA ARG A 136 -9.53 0.49 -9.48
C ARG A 136 -9.14 0.83 -8.05
N VAL A 137 -9.98 0.44 -7.10
CA VAL A 137 -9.63 0.44 -5.68
C VAL A 137 -8.82 -0.82 -5.44
N ASP A 138 -7.51 -0.74 -5.63
CA ASP A 138 -6.60 -1.84 -5.32
C ASP A 138 -6.22 -1.82 -3.83
N THR A 139 -6.43 -2.96 -3.15
CA THR A 139 -5.98 -3.18 -1.76
C THR A 139 -4.54 -3.70 -1.69
N ASN A 140 -3.89 -3.90 -2.84
CA ASN A 140 -2.49 -4.26 -2.87
C ASN A 140 -1.69 -3.03 -2.46
N THR A 141 -1.08 -3.09 -1.29
CA THR A 141 -0.14 -2.12 -0.75
C THR A 141 1.14 -2.07 -1.60
N SER A 142 1.03 -1.70 -2.87
CA SER A 142 2.17 -1.25 -3.66
C SER A 142 2.49 0.19 -3.27
N LEU A 143 2.82 0.41 -2.00
CA LEU A 143 3.81 1.45 -1.71
C LEU A 143 5.04 1.12 -2.57
N PRO A 144 5.79 2.11 -3.08
CA PRO A 144 7.01 1.84 -3.85
C PRO A 144 7.81 0.78 -3.08
N GLU A 145 7.98 -0.39 -3.70
CA GLU A 145 8.22 -1.68 -3.07
C GLU A 145 9.54 -1.67 -2.29
N LEU A 146 9.55 -1.07 -1.09
CA LEU A 146 10.73 -0.98 -0.23
C LEU A 146 11.01 -2.38 0.31
N THR A 147 11.77 -3.14 -0.45
CA THR A 147 12.07 -4.53 -0.13
C THR A 147 13.39 -4.57 0.62
N LEU A 148 13.35 -4.83 1.93
CA LEU A 148 14.53 -5.18 2.70
C LEU A 148 14.86 -6.67 2.50
N SER A 149 16.11 -6.99 2.20
CA SER A 149 16.62 -8.36 2.10
C SER A 149 18.01 -8.46 2.73
N THR A 150 18.36 -9.62 3.29
CA THR A 150 19.69 -9.87 3.86
C THR A 150 20.48 -10.82 2.98
N LEU A 151 21.80 -10.69 2.98
CA LEU A 151 22.67 -11.63 2.28
C LEU A 151 22.44 -13.04 2.86
N LEU A 152 22.25 -14.04 2.00
CA LEU A 152 21.84 -15.37 2.43
C LEU A 152 22.95 -16.11 3.20
N ASN A 153 24.20 -15.99 2.77
CA ASN A 153 25.35 -16.68 3.36
C ASN A 153 26.56 -15.75 3.42
N ASN A 154 27.49 -16.06 4.32
CA ASN A 154 28.78 -15.38 4.33
C ASN A 154 29.45 -15.52 2.96
N THR A 155 29.90 -14.40 2.39
CA THR A 155 30.39 -14.35 1.01
C THR A 155 31.74 -13.61 0.99
N PRO A 156 32.87 -14.31 0.75
CA PRO A 156 34.16 -13.67 0.52
C PRO A 156 34.20 -12.98 -0.85
N THR A 157 34.83 -11.81 -0.91
CA THR A 157 35.17 -11.19 -2.20
C THR A 157 36.16 -12.07 -2.97
N THR A 158 36.14 -11.94 -4.29
CA THR A 158 37.16 -12.53 -5.16
C THR A 158 37.89 -11.44 -5.92
N THR A 159 39.16 -11.69 -6.22
CA THR A 159 40.03 -10.72 -6.90
C THR A 159 39.51 -10.45 -8.31
N ILE A 160 39.33 -9.17 -8.65
CA ILE A 160 38.93 -8.76 -9.99
C ILE A 160 40.09 -8.94 -10.97
N SER A 161 39.78 -9.35 -12.20
CA SER A 161 40.78 -9.42 -13.29
C SER A 161 41.00 -8.06 -13.94
N SER A 162 39.96 -7.22 -13.99
CA SER A 162 40.02 -5.80 -14.36
C SER A 162 38.87 -5.04 -13.69
N THR A 163 38.97 -3.71 -13.60
CA THR A 163 37.91 -2.84 -13.04
C THR A 163 36.68 -2.69 -13.95
N SER A 164 36.77 -3.19 -15.19
CA SER A 164 35.71 -3.13 -16.20
C SER A 164 34.90 -4.42 -16.33
N THR A 165 35.13 -5.41 -15.46
CA THR A 165 34.44 -6.70 -15.52
C THR A 165 34.04 -7.21 -14.15
N HIS A 166 32.79 -7.65 -14.03
CA HIS A 166 32.27 -8.38 -12.88
C HIS A 166 32.50 -9.89 -13.02
N VAL A 167 32.95 -10.38 -14.19
CA VAL A 167 33.07 -11.81 -14.46
C VAL A 167 34.10 -12.45 -13.52
N GLY A 168 33.69 -13.53 -12.84
CA GLY A 168 34.52 -14.22 -11.84
C GLY A 168 34.54 -13.56 -10.45
N THR A 169 33.84 -12.45 -10.27
CA THR A 169 33.70 -11.79 -8.96
C THR A 169 32.60 -12.45 -8.11
N ALA A 170 32.52 -12.13 -6.82
CA ALA A 170 31.58 -12.77 -5.90
C ALA A 170 30.14 -12.28 -6.15
N LEU A 171 29.22 -13.21 -6.43
CA LEU A 171 27.79 -12.91 -6.55
C LEU A 171 27.14 -12.79 -5.18
N LEU A 172 26.55 -11.62 -4.88
CA LEU A 172 25.82 -11.36 -3.64
C LEU A 172 24.36 -11.83 -3.78
N LYS A 173 23.97 -12.81 -2.95
CA LYS A 173 22.65 -13.44 -3.02
C LYS A 173 21.77 -12.96 -1.87
N PHE A 174 20.75 -12.16 -2.15
CA PHE A 174 19.88 -11.55 -1.12
C PHE A 174 18.50 -12.21 -0.97
N LYS A 175 17.87 -12.62 -2.09
CA LYS A 175 16.46 -13.07 -2.09
C LYS A 175 16.30 -14.53 -2.52
N SER A 176 17.23 -15.04 -3.31
CA SER A 176 17.13 -16.33 -3.98
C SER A 176 18.49 -17.03 -4.04
N ALA A 177 18.46 -18.36 -4.17
CA ALA A 177 19.67 -19.16 -4.31
C ALA A 177 20.46 -18.86 -5.60
N ASP A 178 19.80 -18.32 -6.64
CA ASP A 178 20.43 -17.86 -7.88
C ASP A 178 20.96 -16.43 -7.80
N GLY A 179 20.59 -15.66 -6.76
CA GLY A 179 21.01 -14.28 -6.55
C GLY A 179 20.23 -13.23 -7.32
N ALA A 180 19.24 -13.63 -8.13
CA ALA A 180 18.47 -12.72 -8.97
C ALA A 180 17.52 -11.84 -8.16
N ILE A 181 17.48 -10.56 -8.49
CA ILE A 181 16.51 -9.59 -7.95
C ILE A 181 15.61 -9.17 -9.10
N LYS A 182 14.35 -9.62 -9.06
CA LYS A 182 13.33 -9.31 -10.05
C LYS A 182 12.61 -8.01 -9.71
N VAL A 183 12.50 -7.08 -10.67
CA VAL A 183 11.69 -5.86 -10.50
C VAL A 183 10.27 -6.03 -11.05
N PRO A 184 9.23 -5.51 -10.37
CA PRO A 184 7.84 -5.78 -10.76
C PRO A 184 7.31 -4.87 -11.87
N SER A 185 7.93 -3.70 -12.10
CA SER A 185 7.37 -2.66 -12.96
C SER A 185 8.46 -1.92 -13.73
N THR A 186 8.11 -1.34 -14.87
CA THR A 186 9.03 -0.46 -15.60
C THR A 186 9.22 0.85 -14.82
N SER A 187 10.47 1.17 -14.44
CA SER A 187 10.87 2.45 -13.84
C SER A 187 12.39 2.59 -13.71
N ALA A 188 12.84 3.73 -13.20
CA ALA A 188 14.11 3.84 -12.49
C ALA A 188 14.02 3.20 -11.09
N TYR A 189 15.11 2.54 -10.67
CA TYR A 189 15.25 1.89 -9.38
C TYR A 189 16.56 2.31 -8.72
N ALA A 190 16.53 2.52 -7.40
CA ALA A 190 17.72 2.62 -6.55
C ALA A 190 17.91 1.33 -5.75
N PHE A 191 19.16 0.90 -5.60
CA PHE A 191 19.59 -0.25 -4.83
C PHE A 191 20.59 0.23 -3.77
N CYS A 192 20.13 0.42 -2.54
CA CYS A 192 20.96 0.77 -1.39
C CYS A 192 21.45 -0.50 -0.69
N ILE A 193 22.75 -0.70 -0.67
CA ILE A 193 23.40 -1.88 -0.11
C ILE A 193 24.24 -1.45 1.08
N ARG A 194 24.00 -2.09 2.22
CA ARG A 194 24.90 -2.04 3.38
C ARG A 194 25.75 -3.31 3.35
N LEU A 195 27.03 -3.16 3.07
CA LEU A 195 28.04 -4.20 3.14
C LEU A 195 28.57 -4.26 4.58
N TYR A 196 28.54 -5.43 5.20
CA TYR A 196 29.04 -5.65 6.55
C TYR A 196 29.78 -6.99 6.63
N GLY A 197 30.99 -6.98 7.17
CA GLY A 197 31.81 -8.19 7.25
C GLY A 197 33.18 -7.91 7.84
N SER A 198 34.09 -8.89 7.78
CA SER A 198 35.46 -8.75 8.28
C SER A 198 36.50 -9.19 7.27
N VAL A 199 37.73 -8.74 7.50
CA VAL A 199 38.90 -9.16 6.75
C VAL A 199 39.75 -10.08 7.64
N PRO A 200 40.20 -11.24 7.13
CA PRO A 200 41.11 -12.12 7.87
C PRO A 200 42.41 -11.44 8.28
N ALA A 201 43.20 -12.08 9.14
CA ALA A 201 44.50 -11.55 9.50
C ALA A 201 45.39 -11.38 8.25
N PHE A 202 45.96 -10.18 8.09
CA PHE A 202 46.89 -9.87 7.00
C PHE A 202 48.01 -8.95 7.50
N THR A 203 49.14 -8.94 6.77
CA THR A 203 50.28 -8.08 7.09
C THR A 203 50.12 -6.71 6.43
N ILE A 204 50.13 -5.65 7.23
CA ILE A 204 50.17 -4.28 6.71
C ILE A 204 51.58 -4.03 6.12
N PRO A 205 51.68 -3.57 4.86
CA PRO A 205 52.97 -3.22 4.27
C PRO A 205 53.72 -2.17 5.11
N VAL A 206 55.02 -2.40 5.31
CA VAL A 206 55.88 -1.50 6.09
C VAL A 206 55.85 -0.09 5.49
N GLY A 207 55.64 0.93 6.33
CA GLY A 207 55.61 2.34 5.93
C GLY A 207 54.26 2.87 5.43
N ARG A 208 53.17 2.11 5.57
CA ARG A 208 51.80 2.61 5.37
C ARG A 208 51.04 2.69 6.69
N ASP A 209 50.89 3.90 7.21
CA ASP A 209 49.93 4.17 8.29
C ASP A 209 48.53 4.26 7.66
N ASN A 210 47.65 3.32 8.01
CA ASN A 210 46.25 3.24 7.53
C ASN A 210 46.06 3.07 6.01
N PRO A 211 46.45 1.92 5.41
CA PRO A 211 46.27 1.68 3.99
C PRO A 211 44.78 1.66 3.57
N VAL A 212 44.48 2.39 2.49
CA VAL A 212 43.19 2.32 1.77
C VAL A 212 43.24 1.14 0.81
N TYR A 213 42.18 0.34 0.82
CA TYR A 213 41.96 -0.77 -0.11
C TYR A 213 40.70 -0.55 -0.92
N HIS A 214 40.81 -0.85 -2.22
CA HIS A 214 39.77 -0.70 -3.22
C HIS A 214 39.00 -2.00 -3.43
N TYR A 215 37.68 -1.89 -3.42
CA TYR A 215 36.73 -2.92 -3.81
C TYR A 215 35.80 -2.37 -4.88
N TYR A 216 35.21 -3.25 -5.70
CA TYR A 216 34.37 -2.85 -6.81
C TYR A 216 33.05 -3.60 -6.75
N ILE A 217 31.95 -2.86 -6.74
CA ILE A 217 30.59 -3.39 -6.75
C ILE A 217 29.94 -3.08 -8.10
N TYR A 218 29.18 -4.04 -8.62
CA TYR A 218 28.53 -3.95 -9.92
C TYR A 218 27.06 -4.35 -9.81
N LEU A 219 26.18 -3.53 -10.37
CA LEU A 219 24.80 -3.88 -10.68
C LEU A 219 24.75 -4.35 -12.13
N VAL A 220 24.26 -5.57 -12.35
CA VAL A 220 24.39 -6.26 -13.64
C VAL A 220 23.02 -6.78 -14.08
N LYS A 221 22.66 -6.60 -15.35
CA LYS A 221 21.45 -7.20 -15.91
C LYS A 221 21.64 -8.71 -16.08
N LYS A 222 20.75 -9.53 -15.53
CA LYS A 222 20.88 -11.00 -15.54
C LYS A 222 20.84 -11.60 -16.96
N SER A 223 20.08 -11.00 -17.87
CA SER A 223 19.83 -11.56 -19.20
C SER A 223 21.07 -11.63 -20.09
N ASP A 224 21.93 -10.63 -20.03
CA ASP A 224 23.07 -10.45 -20.93
C ASP A 224 24.37 -10.08 -20.19
N LEU A 225 24.32 -10.02 -18.86
CA LEU A 225 25.42 -9.64 -17.99
C LEU A 225 25.98 -8.24 -18.28
N THR A 226 25.17 -7.34 -18.84
CA THR A 226 25.56 -5.94 -19.01
C THR A 226 25.63 -5.23 -17.66
N ILE A 227 26.71 -4.48 -17.43
CA ILE A 227 26.83 -3.63 -16.24
C ILE A 227 25.88 -2.45 -16.43
N LEU A 228 24.94 -2.30 -15.49
CA LEU A 228 23.97 -1.22 -15.44
C LEU A 228 24.50 -0.03 -14.65
N ASP A 229 25.22 -0.31 -13.56
CA ASP A 229 25.87 0.67 -12.70
C ASP A 229 27.01 0.01 -11.90
N SER A 230 27.94 0.80 -11.40
CA SER A 230 29.08 0.30 -10.62
C SER A 230 29.69 1.39 -9.74
N ALA A 231 30.34 0.98 -8.65
CA ALA A 231 31.08 1.89 -7.79
C ALA A 231 32.38 1.27 -7.29
N GLU A 232 33.38 2.12 -7.09
CA GLU A 232 34.59 1.82 -6.31
C GLU A 232 34.34 2.13 -4.84
N LEU A 233 34.80 1.26 -3.95
CA LEU A 233 34.66 1.38 -2.50
C LEU A 233 36.06 1.51 -1.90
N ASP A 234 36.35 2.69 -1.35
CA ASP A 234 37.61 3.01 -0.69
C ASP A 234 37.50 2.81 0.81
N LEU A 235 38.19 1.79 1.33
CA LEU A 235 38.07 1.36 2.71
C LEU A 235 39.43 1.32 3.41
N SER A 236 39.51 1.94 4.59
CA SER A 236 40.58 1.65 5.55
C SER A 236 40.29 0.29 6.18
N VAL A 237 41.14 -0.71 5.90
CA VAL A 237 40.93 -2.08 6.39
C VAL A 237 41.82 -2.35 7.59
N PHE A 238 41.19 -2.79 8.68
CA PHE A 238 41.88 -3.23 9.89
C PHE A 238 41.85 -4.76 9.99
N SER A 239 43.01 -5.35 10.22
CA SER A 239 43.17 -6.80 10.41
C SER A 239 42.24 -7.28 11.53
N THR A 240 41.46 -8.34 11.26
CA THR A 240 40.55 -9.02 12.20
C THR A 240 39.42 -8.17 12.80
N LYS A 241 39.07 -7.04 12.18
CA LYS A 241 37.93 -6.21 12.60
C LYS A 241 36.80 -6.22 11.59
N GLU A 242 35.57 -6.12 12.11
CA GLU A 242 34.41 -5.86 11.29
C GLU A 242 34.42 -4.45 10.72
N MET A 243 33.88 -4.32 9.51
CA MET A 243 33.73 -3.07 8.79
C MET A 243 32.39 -3.02 8.09
N ALA A 244 31.91 -1.79 7.90
CA ALA A 244 30.68 -1.49 7.21
C ALA A 244 30.92 -0.45 6.11
N TYR A 245 30.29 -0.63 4.96
CA TYR A 245 30.23 0.37 3.89
C TYR A 245 28.82 0.42 3.33
N MET A 246 28.35 1.61 2.94
CA MET A 246 27.05 1.78 2.31
C MET A 246 27.23 2.37 0.91
N VAL A 247 26.52 1.81 -0.06
CA VAL A 247 26.57 2.25 -1.46
C VAL A 247 25.17 2.20 -2.05
N THR A 248 24.83 3.17 -2.92
CA THR A 248 23.59 3.16 -3.68
C THR A 248 23.92 3.10 -5.16
N LEU A 249 23.33 2.14 -5.87
CA LEU A 249 23.42 1.98 -7.32
C LEU A 249 22.05 2.25 -7.96
N GLY A 250 22.02 2.71 -9.21
CA GLY A 250 20.79 3.08 -9.91
C GLY A 250 20.67 2.45 -11.30
N ALA A 251 19.47 2.03 -11.69
CA ALA A 251 19.23 1.54 -13.05
C ALA A 251 17.80 1.85 -13.54
N SER A 252 17.65 2.09 -14.84
CA SER A 252 16.34 2.08 -15.52
C SER A 252 16.04 0.67 -16.02
N LEU A 253 14.94 0.08 -15.54
CA LEU A 253 14.59 -1.31 -15.76
C LEU A 253 13.17 -1.45 -16.29
N GLN A 254 12.92 -2.52 -17.05
CA GLN A 254 11.59 -2.90 -17.51
C GLN A 254 10.92 -3.86 -16.53
N ALA A 255 9.58 -3.91 -16.55
CA ALA A 255 8.83 -4.87 -15.76
C ALA A 255 9.32 -6.30 -16.02
N ASN A 256 9.57 -7.05 -14.94
CA ASN A 256 10.14 -8.40 -14.93
C ASN A 256 11.62 -8.53 -15.30
N ASP A 257 12.36 -7.43 -15.53
CA ASP A 257 13.82 -7.51 -15.59
C ASP A 257 14.36 -8.09 -14.27
N GLU A 258 15.47 -8.82 -14.38
CA GLU A 258 16.21 -9.36 -13.24
C GLU A 258 17.64 -8.79 -13.23
N VAL A 259 18.14 -8.48 -12.04
CA VAL A 259 19.50 -7.97 -11.84
C VAL A 259 20.28 -8.82 -10.85
N TYR A 260 21.60 -8.80 -11.00
CA TYR A 260 22.58 -9.35 -10.07
C TYR A 260 23.42 -8.24 -9.45
N ILE A 261 23.94 -8.51 -8.26
CA ILE A 261 24.91 -7.65 -7.60
C ILE A 261 26.19 -8.45 -7.38
N TYR A 262 27.30 -7.94 -7.91
CA TYR A 262 28.62 -8.57 -7.80
C TYR A 262 29.58 -7.70 -6.99
N LEU A 263 30.50 -8.31 -6.26
CA LEU A 263 31.54 -7.63 -5.49
C LEU A 263 32.90 -8.30 -5.68
N GLY A 264 33.92 -7.50 -5.95
CA GLY A 264 35.31 -7.97 -6.03
C GLY A 264 36.29 -7.06 -5.32
N ASN A 265 37.47 -7.59 -4.99
CA ASN A 265 38.59 -6.83 -4.44
C ASN A 265 39.65 -6.57 -5.52
N ALA A 266 40.39 -5.47 -5.41
CA ALA A 266 41.53 -5.24 -6.31
C ALA A 266 42.63 -6.30 -6.11
N LYS A 267 43.53 -6.38 -7.09
CA LYS A 267 44.69 -7.29 -7.02
C LYS A 267 45.55 -6.94 -5.81
N ASP A 268 46.04 -7.96 -5.11
CA ASP A 268 46.88 -7.85 -3.91
C ASP A 268 46.20 -7.14 -2.71
N HIS A 269 44.87 -6.97 -2.77
CA HIS A 269 44.06 -6.43 -1.68
C HIS A 269 43.45 -7.57 -0.86
N PRO A 270 43.20 -7.36 0.44
CA PRO A 270 42.75 -8.42 1.31
C PRO A 270 41.29 -8.79 1.03
N VAL A 271 40.98 -10.07 1.16
CA VAL A 271 39.63 -10.62 0.96
C VAL A 271 38.70 -10.12 2.06
N TRP A 272 37.60 -9.48 1.66
CA TRP A 272 36.54 -9.07 2.58
C TRP A 272 35.44 -10.13 2.61
N THR A 273 35.21 -10.74 3.76
CA THR A 273 34.12 -11.71 3.93
C THR A 273 32.90 -11.02 4.50
N LEU A 274 31.92 -10.79 3.63
CA LEU A 274 30.62 -10.25 4.01
C LEU A 274 29.84 -11.26 4.83
N TYR A 275 29.14 -10.78 5.85
CA TYR A 275 28.29 -11.62 6.70
C TYR A 275 26.88 -11.70 6.14
N GLY A 276 26.37 -12.93 6.02
CA GLY A 276 24.99 -13.24 5.66
C GLY A 276 24.31 -14.07 6.76
N GLY A 277 22.99 -14.22 6.68
CA GLY A 277 22.21 -14.94 7.68
C GLY A 277 20.78 -14.40 7.85
N SER A 278 20.11 -14.86 8.91
CA SER A 278 18.72 -14.50 9.19
C SER A 278 18.56 -13.09 9.74
N THR A 279 17.37 -12.51 9.53
CA THR A 279 17.00 -11.12 9.81
C THR A 279 16.97 -10.72 11.29
N THR A 280 17.38 -11.58 12.22
CA THR A 280 17.37 -11.31 13.67
C THR A 280 18.65 -10.64 14.19
N SER A 281 19.66 -10.44 13.34
CA SER A 281 20.91 -9.77 13.68
C SER A 281 21.13 -8.52 12.83
N ALA A 282 21.54 -7.41 13.47
CA ALA A 282 21.90 -6.17 12.77
C ALA A 282 23.31 -6.23 12.11
N ASN A 283 24.12 -7.23 12.46
CA ASN A 283 25.52 -7.35 12.03
C ASN A 283 25.64 -8.17 10.74
N LEU A 284 24.87 -7.79 9.71
CA LEU A 284 24.76 -8.50 8.44
C LEU A 284 24.74 -7.54 7.25
N THR A 285 25.11 -8.06 6.08
CA THR A 285 24.96 -7.38 4.80
C THR A 285 23.50 -7.36 4.37
N SER A 286 22.98 -6.19 3.98
CA SER A 286 21.58 -6.00 3.59
C SER A 286 21.43 -5.15 2.33
N LEU A 287 20.30 -5.35 1.67
CA LEU A 287 19.87 -4.64 0.48
C LEU A 287 18.48 -4.05 0.73
N ILE A 288 18.31 -2.80 0.36
CA ILE A 288 17.02 -2.15 0.18
C ILE A 288 16.97 -1.62 -1.25
N TYR A 289 15.90 -1.90 -1.98
CA TYR A 289 15.66 -1.26 -3.27
C TYR A 289 14.24 -0.71 -3.37
N TRP A 290 14.07 0.35 -4.16
CA TRP A 290 12.79 1.00 -4.38
C TRP A 290 12.73 1.62 -5.78
N LYS A 291 11.50 1.81 -6.24
CA LYS A 291 11.19 2.56 -7.45
C LYS A 291 11.35 4.07 -7.19
N ILE A 292 12.11 4.74 -8.06
CA ILE A 292 12.25 6.20 -8.12
C ILE A 292 11.18 6.74 -9.07
#